data_AF-A0A946P2E0-F1
#
_entry.id   AF-A0A946P2E0-F1
#
_cell.length_a   1.000
_cell.length_b   1.000
_cell.length_c   1.000
_cell.angle_alpha   90.00
_cell.angle_beta   90.00
_cell.angle_gamma   90.00
#
_symmetry.space_group_name_H-M   'P 1'
#
loop_
_entity.id
_entity.type
_entity.pdbx_description
1 polymer ?
#
loop_
_entity_poly.entity_id
_entity_poly.type
_entity_poly.pdbx_seq_one_letter_code
_entity_poly.pdbx_strand_id
1 'polypeptide(L)' 'MDTILGDCNQDSQQNILDILYIINNCILSTGANLDCDCSDVNMDGANNILDIVMLVQIILED' A
#
# COMPACT_ATOMS: atom_id res chain seq x y z
N MET A 1 -0.34 3.15 -17.82
CA MET A 1 -1.35 2.78 -16.82
C MET A 1 -1.08 3.68 -15.65
N ASP A 2 -2.07 4.45 -15.23
CA ASP A 2 -1.93 5.29 -14.05
C ASP A 2 -1.81 4.37 -12.84
N THR A 3 -0.65 4.40 -12.19
CA THR A 3 -0.44 3.73 -10.91
C THR A 3 -1.20 4.53 -9.86
N ILE A 4 -2.25 3.92 -9.31
CA ILE A 4 -2.98 4.49 -8.17
C ILE A 4 -2.13 4.22 -6.93
N LEU A 5 -1.71 5.27 -6.23
CA LEU A 5 -0.95 5.12 -4.99
C LEU A 5 -1.79 4.38 -3.96
N GLY A 6 -1.21 3.36 -3.31
CA GLY A 6 -1.92 2.49 -2.39
C GLY A 6 -2.78 1.38 -3.03
N ASP A 7 -2.87 1.27 -4.37
CA ASP A 7 -3.38 0.08 -5.08
C ASP A 7 -2.20 -0.87 -5.35
N CYS A 8 -1.86 -1.66 -4.34
CA CYS A 8 -0.69 -2.51 -4.34
C CYS A 8 -0.97 -3.92 -4.88
N ASN A 9 -2.22 -4.34 -4.92
CA ASN A 9 -2.60 -5.59 -5.56
C ASN A 9 -2.95 -5.43 -7.07
N GLN A 10 -2.95 -4.20 -7.59
CA GLN A 10 -3.21 -3.83 -8.98
C GLN A 10 -4.63 -4.20 -9.44
N ASP A 11 -5.60 -4.16 -8.54
CA ASP A 11 -7.01 -4.44 -8.83
C ASP A 11 -7.84 -3.19 -9.14
N SER A 12 -7.20 -2.01 -9.17
CA SER A 12 -7.80 -0.70 -9.41
C SER A 12 -8.76 -0.21 -8.31
N GLN A 13 -8.70 -0.79 -7.12
CA GLN A 13 -9.45 -0.34 -5.94
C GLN A 13 -8.52 -0.26 -4.73
N GLN A 14 -8.56 0.83 -3.98
CA GLN A 14 -7.90 0.88 -2.68
C GLN A 14 -8.82 0.25 -1.63
N ASN A 15 -8.41 -0.89 -1.07
CA ASN A 15 -9.17 -1.57 -0.02
C ASN A 15 -8.28 -2.36 0.95
N ILE A 16 -8.90 -3.18 1.80
CA ILE A 16 -8.20 -3.98 2.80
C ILE A 16 -7.19 -4.97 2.20
N LEU A 17 -7.36 -5.39 0.94
CA LEU A 17 -6.42 -6.28 0.26
C LEU A 17 -5.08 -5.60 0.01
N ASP A 18 -5.06 -4.31 -0.28
CA ASP A 18 -3.82 -3.54 -0.44
C ASP A 18 -3.06 -3.39 0.87
N ILE A 19 -3.78 -3.13 1.97
CA ILE A 19 -3.21 -3.09 3.32
C ILE A 19 -2.50 -4.42 3.63
N LEU A 20 -3.16 -5.55 3.36
CA LEU A 20 -2.56 -6.87 3.56
C LEU A 20 -1.36 -7.10 2.64
N TYR A 21 -1.41 -6.60 1.41
CA TYR A 21 -0.30 -6.67 0.47
C TYR A 21 0.91 -5.89 1.00
N ILE A 22 0.73 -4.65 1.41
CA ILE A 22 1.80 -3.78 1.95
C ILE A 22 2.41 -4.40 3.21
N ILE A 23 1.58 -4.87 4.14
CA ILE A 23 2.07 -5.48 5.39
C ILE A 23 2.94 -6.71 5.08
N ASN A 24 2.48 -7.61 4.22
CA ASN A 24 3.20 -8.86 3.95
C ASN A 24 4.45 -8.66 3.08
N ASN A 25 4.38 -7.80 2.07
CA ASN A 25 5.45 -7.67 1.08
C ASN A 25 6.46 -6.56 1.43
N CYS A 26 6.01 -5.46 2.04
CA CYS A 26 6.81 -4.24 2.18
C CYS A 26 7.24 -3.95 3.61
N ILE A 27 6.40 -4.25 4.61
CA ILE A 27 6.73 -3.99 6.02
C ILE A 27 7.38 -5.23 6.65
N LEU A 28 6.73 -6.40 6.53
CA LEU A 28 7.23 -7.65 7.10
C LEU A 28 8.17 -8.40 6.14
N SER A 29 8.09 -8.09 4.84
CA SER A 29 8.86 -8.74 3.77
C SER A 29 8.80 -10.28 3.82
N THR A 30 7.64 -10.82 4.16
CA THR A 30 7.35 -12.27 4.21
C THR A 30 6.83 -12.82 2.88
N GLY A 31 6.44 -11.95 1.95
CA GLY A 31 5.94 -12.33 0.63
C GLY A 31 7.04 -12.58 -0.41
N ALA A 32 6.63 -13.11 -1.56
CA ALA A 32 7.52 -13.42 -2.68
C ALA A 32 7.78 -12.22 -3.60
N ASN A 33 6.94 -11.17 -3.54
CA ASN A 33 7.12 -9.93 -4.26
C ASN A 33 7.65 -8.87 -3.30
N LEU A 34 8.69 -8.13 -3.70
CA LEU A 34 9.30 -7.04 -2.93
C LEU A 34 9.16 -5.69 -3.66
N ASP A 35 8.32 -5.64 -4.69
CA ASP A 35 7.92 -4.38 -5.30
C ASP A 35 6.99 -3.63 -4.35
N CYS A 36 7.47 -2.47 -3.91
CA CYS A 36 6.88 -1.61 -2.88
C CYS A 36 6.75 -0.16 -3.34
N ASP A 37 6.82 0.10 -4.65
CA ASP A 37 6.70 1.45 -5.20
C ASP A 37 5.29 2.03 -4.95
N CYS A 38 4.27 1.17 -4.80
CA CYS A 38 2.90 1.54 -4.47
C CYS A 38 2.67 1.85 -2.98
N SER A 39 3.59 1.44 -2.09
CA SER A 39 3.34 1.37 -0.65
C SER A 39 3.78 2.58 0.16
N ASP A 40 4.56 3.50 -0.42
CA ASP A 40 4.93 4.79 0.18
C ASP A 40 3.79 5.80 -0.03
N VAL A 41 2.66 5.53 0.62
CA VAL A 41 1.40 6.27 0.43
C VAL A 41 1.52 7.70 0.95
N ASN A 42 2.34 7.94 1.97
CA ASN A 42 2.58 9.29 2.50
C ASN A 42 3.76 10.01 1.81
N MET A 43 4.46 9.35 0.88
CA MET A 43 5.61 9.86 0.12
C MET A 43 6.76 10.38 1.01
N ASP A 44 7.02 9.71 2.14
CA ASP A 44 8.12 10.04 3.05
C ASP A 44 9.41 9.25 2.77
N GLY A 45 9.36 8.32 1.82
CA GLY A 45 10.48 7.49 1.39
C GLY A 45 10.68 6.23 2.24
N ALA A 46 9.80 5.94 3.21
CA ALA A 46 9.90 4.79 4.09
C ALA A 46 8.58 4.02 4.18
N ASN A 47 8.55 2.78 3.69
CA ASN A 47 7.40 1.88 3.83
C ASN A 47 7.21 1.45 5.29
N ASN A 48 6.24 2.02 5.99
CA ASN A 48 5.99 1.77 7.40
C ASN A 48 4.50 1.90 7.77
N ILE A 49 4.19 1.91 9.08
CA ILE A 49 2.80 1.95 9.53
C ILE A 49 2.08 3.26 9.17
N LEU A 50 2.81 4.35 8.94
CA LEU A 50 2.23 5.64 8.55
C LEU A 50 1.56 5.57 7.17
N ASP A 51 2.09 4.75 6.25
CA ASP A 51 1.45 4.50 4.95
C ASP A 51 0.11 3.80 5.09
N ILE A 52 0.04 2.83 6.00
CA ILE A 52 -1.22 2.11 6.30
C ILE A 52 -2.25 3.09 6.89
N VAL A 53 -1.83 3.98 7.78
CA VAL A 53 -2.74 5.00 8.34
C VAL A 53 -3.28 5.92 7.24
N MET A 54 -2.42 6.35 6.31
CA MET A 54 -2.85 7.17 5.17
C MET A 54 -3.78 6.40 4.23
N LEU A 55 -3.47 5.13 3.92
CA LEU A 55 -4.31 4.30 3.07
C LEU A 55 -5.69 4.04 3.70
N VAL A 56 -5.75 3.81 5.02
CA VAL A 56 -7.03 3.70 5.74
C VAL A 56 -7.82 5.01 5.65
N GLN A 57 -7.16 6.17 5.73
CA GLN A 57 -7.83 7.45 5.55
C GLN A 57 -8.44 7.55 4.13
N ILE A 58 -7.69 7.20 3.09
CA ILE A 58 -8.18 7.19 1.70
C ILE A 58 -9.42 6.29 1.57
N ILE A 59 -9.35 5.05 2.07
CA ILE A 59 -10.46 4.07 2.02
C ILE A 59 -11.73 4.59 2.72
N LEU A 60 -11.59 5.40 3.77
CA LEU A 60 -12.71 5.93 4.54
C LEU A 60 -13.28 7.25 3.98
N GLU A 61 -12.55 7.94 3.10
CA GLU A 61 -12.97 9.18 2.45
C GLU A 61 -13.72 8.94 1.11
N ASP A 62 -13.63 7.74 0.55
CA ASP A 62 -14.42 7.25 -0.60
C ASP A 62 -15.86 6.86 -0.24
#